data_AF-A0AAJ4JKP3-F1
#
_entry.id   AF-A0AAJ4JKP3-F1
#
_cell.length_a   1.000
_cell.length_b   1.000
_cell.length_c   1.000
_cell.angle_alpha   90.00
_cell.angle_beta   90.00
_cell.angle_gamma   90.00
#
_symmetry.space_group_name_H-M   'P 1'
#
loop_
_entity.id
_entity.type
_entity.pdbx_description
1 polymer ?
#
loop_
_entity_poly.entity_id
_entity_poly.type
_entity_poly.pdbx_seq_one_letter_code
_entity_poly.pdbx_strand_id
1 'polypeptide(L)' 'MKKWLGAAGVCVYDRKVLMVLQGTPEEPKRWSVPSGGLEAGETFEECCVRE' A
#
# COMPACT_ATOMS: atom_id res chain seq x y z
N MET A 1 -16.15 7.77 -12.94
CA MET A 1 -15.20 6.94 -12.16
C MET A 1 -15.10 7.53 -10.77
N LYS A 2 -15.26 6.73 -9.70
CA LYS A 2 -14.95 7.20 -8.34
C LYS A 2 -13.44 7.39 -8.23
N LYS A 3 -13.01 8.51 -7.66
CA LYS A 3 -11.60 8.76 -7.36
C LYS A 3 -11.18 7.79 -6.25
N TRP A 4 -10.17 6.98 -6.51
CA TRP A 4 -9.52 6.17 -5.48
C TRP A 4 -8.47 7.05 -4.80
N LEU A 5 -8.46 7.06 -3.47
CA LEU A 5 -7.50 7.77 -2.63
C LEU A 5 -6.85 6.73 -1.73
N GLY A 6 -5.56 6.88 -1.48
CA GLY A 6 -4.78 5.95 -0.69
C GLY A 6 -3.36 6.44 -0.49
N ALA A 7 -2.58 5.68 0.26
CA ALA A 7 -1.18 5.94 0.54
C ALA A 7 -0.32 4.70 0.24
N ALA A 8 0.99 4.91 0.11
CA ALA A 8 1.97 3.85 -0.11
C ALA A 8 3.24 4.10 0.72
N GLY A 9 3.68 3.07 1.45
CA GLY A 9 4.85 3.11 2.31
C GLY A 9 6.10 2.59 1.62
N VAL A 10 7.09 3.46 1.40
CA VAL A 10 8.41 3.05 0.84
C VAL A 10 9.42 2.91 1.97
N CYS A 11 9.47 1.71 2.57
CA CYS A 11 10.40 1.41 3.67
C CYS A 11 11.76 0.94 3.11
N VAL A 12 12.83 1.67 3.43
CA VAL A 12 14.21 1.35 3.01
C VAL A 12 15.05 0.98 4.22
N TYR A 13 15.67 -0.19 4.18
CA TYR A 13 16.63 -0.65 5.20
C TYR A 13 17.80 -1.38 4.56
N ASP A 14 19.04 -0.99 4.89
CA ASP A 14 20.26 -1.59 4.33
C ASP A 14 20.23 -1.75 2.78
N ARG A 15 19.85 -0.66 2.09
CA ARG A 15 19.70 -0.61 0.61
C ARG A 15 18.68 -1.61 0.04
N LYS A 16 17.78 -2.15 0.87
CA LYS A 16 16.67 -3.02 0.47
C LYS A 16 15.35 -2.30 0.66
N VAL A 17 14.36 -2.64 -0.16
CA VAL A 17 13.00 -2.08 -0.10
C VAL A 17 12.05 -3.17 0.39
N LEU A 18 11.18 -2.84 1.34
CA LEU A 18 10.09 -3.74 1.74
C LEU A 18 9.08 -3.87 0.61
N MET A 19 8.78 -5.11 0.22
CA MET A 19 7.77 -5.41 -0.79
C MET A 19 6.78 -6.45 -0.26
N VAL A 20 5.52 -6.32 -0.68
CA VAL A 20 4.44 -7.26 -0.43
C VAL A 20 4.00 -7.92 -1.73
N LEU A 21 3.62 -9.19 -1.65
CA LEU A 21 3.11 -9.94 -2.78
C LEU A 21 1.58 -9.82 -2.80
N GLN A 22 1.06 -8.90 -3.59
CA GLN A 22 -0.36 -8.52 -3.63
C GLN A 22 -1.08 -9.07 -4.88
N GLY A 23 -2.42 -9.15 -4.80
CA GLY A 23 -3.32 -9.64 -5.84
C GLY A 23 -4.47 -10.43 -5.22
N THR A 24 -5.66 -10.39 -5.82
CA THR A 24 -6.77 -11.25 -5.37
C THR A 24 -6.44 -12.72 -5.65
N PRO A 25 -7.14 -13.70 -5.05
CA PRO A 25 -6.92 -15.12 -5.32
C PRO A 25 -7.01 -15.49 -6.81
N GLU A 26 -7.77 -14.73 -7.58
CA GLU A 26 -8.01 -14.93 -9.01
C GLU A 26 -6.96 -14.26 -9.91
N GLU A 27 -6.10 -13.41 -9.35
CA GLU A 27 -5.12 -12.63 -10.10
C GLU A 27 -3.68 -13.17 -9.94
N PRO A 28 -2.84 -13.07 -10.98
CA PRO A 28 -1.41 -13.30 -10.83
C PRO A 28 -0.83 -12.33 -9.82
N LYS A 29 -0.25 -12.88 -8.74
CA LYS A 29 0.35 -12.05 -7.68
C LYS A 29 1.49 -11.21 -8.24
N ARG A 30 1.57 -9.95 -7.79
CA ARG A 30 2.62 -9.00 -8.16
C ARG A 30 3.26 -8.39 -6.92
N TRP A 31 4.54 -8.08 -7.04
CA TRP A 31 5.26 -7.35 -6.00
C TRP A 31 4.91 -5.87 -6.07
N SER A 32 4.69 -5.27 -4.90
CA SER A 32 4.50 -3.83 -4.73
C SER A 32 5.04 -3.41 -3.38
N VAL A 33 5.18 -2.10 -3.18
CA VAL A 33 5.30 -1.54 -1.83
C VAL A 33 3.98 -1.71 -1.07
N PRO A 34 4.01 -1.78 0.28
CA PRO A 34 2.80 -1.68 1.10
C PRO A 34 1.98 -0.45 0.68
N SER A 35 0.70 -0.65 0.42
CA SER A 35 -0.19 0.40 -0.05
C SER A 35 -1.64 -0.03 0.11
N GLY A 36 -2.52 0.93 0.35
CA GLY A 36 -3.95 0.67 0.41
C GLY A 36 -4.78 1.93 0.38
N GLY A 37 -6.09 1.74 0.51
CA GLY A 37 -7.08 2.79 0.36
C GLY A 37 -7.21 3.62 1.63
N LEU A 38 -7.52 4.90 1.45
CA LEU A 38 -7.85 5.81 2.54
C LEU A 38 -9.21 5.41 3.15
N GLU A 39 -9.23 5.12 4.44
CA GLU A 39 -10.42 4.87 5.23
C GLU A 39 -11.06 6.18 5.71
N ALA A 40 -12.31 6.10 6.19
CA ALA A 40 -13.03 7.29 6.64
C ALA A 40 -12.50 7.75 8.01
N GLY A 41 -11.98 8.98 8.07
CA GLY A 41 -11.54 9.60 9.32
C GLY A 41 -10.04 9.51 9.61
N GLU A 42 -9.24 8.94 8.71
CA GLU A 42 -7.78 8.95 8.79
C GLU A 42 -7.16 10.02 7.87
N THR A 43 -5.96 10.47 8.23
CA THR A 43 -5.03 11.22 7.38
C THR A 43 -4.29 10.29 6.42
N PHE A 44 -3.64 10.85 5.39
CA PHE A 44 -2.81 10.04 4.49
C PHE A 44 -1.59 9.45 5.21
N GLU A 45 -1.06 10.14 6.21
CA GLU A 45 0.03 9.67 7.05
C GLU A 45 -0.39 8.47 7.90
N GLU A 46 -1.57 8.52 8.54
CA GLU A 46 -2.12 7.39 9.30
C GLU A 46 -2.43 6.19 8.38
N CYS A 47 -3.01 6.44 7.21
CA CYS A 47 -3.22 5.44 6.16
C CYS A 47 -1.91 4.74 5.78
N CYS A 48 -0.84 5.52 5.56
CA CYS A 48 0.47 5.00 5.16
C CYS A 48 1.13 4.13 6.24
N VAL A 49 0.85 4.37 7.52
CA VAL A 49 1.40 3.60 8.64
C VAL A 49 0.58 2.35 8.93
N ARG A 50 -0.73 2.37 8.63
CA ARG A 50 -1.66 1.25 8.79
C ARG A 50 -1.43 0.15 7.74
N GLU A 51 -1.17 0.53 6.50
CA GLU A 51 -0.93 -0.35 5.34
C GLU A 51 0.51 -0.89 5.28
#